data_AF-A0A218NMY2-F1
#
_entry.id   AF-A0A218NMY2-F1
#
_cell.length_a   1.000
_cell.length_b   1.000
_cell.length_c   1.000
_cell.angle_alpha   90.00
_cell.angle_beta   90.00
_cell.angle_gamma   90.00
#
_symmetry.space_group_name_H-M   'P 1'
#
loop_
_entity.id
_entity.type
_entity.pdbx_description
1 polymer ?
#
loop_
_entity_poly.entity_id
_entity_poly.type
_entity_poly.pdbx_seq_one_letter_code
_entity_poly.pdbx_strand_id
1 'polypeptide(L)'
;MVSKKTSSLKMNHNGFKVRGDLFALEFIGSLFYLYLIYLIGANVMPVSTLLSTGSASFWLAVLPAVAVVAGVALFFHSFTYLFGGYNKISTLKLATVAGFAFFALTIGVAGGYFVVALIGFILTEVAAYMVHVEKDKE
;
A
#
# COMPACT_ATOMS: atom_id res chain seq x y z
N MET A 1 -16.24 -15.45 58.37
CA MET A 1 -16.35 -16.17 57.08
C MET A 1 -16.17 -15.15 55.97
N VAL A 2 -14.95 -15.02 55.44
CA VAL A 2 -14.61 -14.02 54.40
C VAL A 2 -14.53 -14.77 53.07
N SER A 3 -15.47 -14.49 52.16
CA SER A 3 -15.39 -14.95 50.77
C SER A 3 -15.00 -13.76 49.90
N LYS A 4 -13.69 -13.59 49.67
CA LYS A 4 -13.18 -12.68 48.64
C LYS A 4 -13.35 -13.37 47.30
N LYS A 5 -14.38 -12.98 46.57
CA LYS A 5 -14.60 -13.33 45.17
C LYS A 5 -13.55 -12.59 44.33
N THR A 6 -12.43 -13.23 44.06
CA THR A 6 -11.43 -12.74 43.11
C THR A 6 -12.02 -12.82 41.71
N SER A 7 -12.49 -11.69 41.17
CA SER A 7 -12.78 -11.62 39.74
C SER A 7 -11.45 -11.74 39.01
N SER A 8 -11.23 -12.89 38.36
CA SER A 8 -10.16 -13.02 37.39
C SER A 8 -10.48 -12.07 36.24
N LEU A 9 -9.84 -10.89 36.24
CA LEU A 9 -9.71 -10.06 35.05
C LEU A 9 -9.07 -10.96 33.99
N LYS A 10 -9.89 -11.47 33.07
CA LYS A 10 -9.39 -12.03 31.81
C LYS A 10 -8.73 -10.87 31.10
N MET A 11 -7.42 -10.72 31.27
CA MET A 11 -6.64 -9.84 30.43
C MET A 11 -6.79 -10.36 29.01
N ASN A 12 -7.51 -9.60 28.20
CA ASN A 12 -7.65 -9.86 26.79
C ASN A 12 -6.28 -9.63 26.17
N HIS A 13 -5.48 -10.69 26.07
CA HIS A 13 -4.27 -10.73 25.25
C HIS A 13 -4.69 -10.73 23.78
N ASN A 14 -5.27 -9.62 23.33
CA ASN A 14 -5.15 -9.24 21.92
C ASN A 14 -3.68 -8.86 21.73
N GLY A 15 -2.82 -9.88 21.69
CA GLY A 15 -1.40 -9.72 21.53
C GLY A 15 -1.15 -8.95 20.25
N PHE A 16 -0.42 -7.84 20.36
CA PHE A 16 0.17 -7.16 19.22
C PHE A 16 1.00 -8.20 18.44
N LYS A 17 0.42 -8.79 17.41
CA LYS A 17 1.10 -9.78 16.58
C LYS A 17 1.80 -9.02 15.46
N VAL A 18 3.11 -8.88 15.62
CA VAL A 18 3.99 -8.32 14.59
C VAL A 18 3.95 -9.23 13.36
N ARG A 19 3.75 -8.63 12.19
CA ARG A 19 3.66 -9.33 10.90
C ARG A 19 4.76 -8.90 9.95
N GLY A 20 5.97 -9.40 10.21
CA GLY A 20 7.17 -9.03 9.44
C GLY A 20 7.11 -9.44 7.96
N ASP A 21 6.40 -10.52 7.66
CA ASP A 21 6.11 -11.03 6.31
C ASP A 21 5.28 -10.03 5.50
N LEU A 22 4.16 -9.58 6.06
CA LEU A 22 3.28 -8.61 5.41
C LEU A 22 3.89 -7.23 5.34
N PHE A 23 4.60 -6.83 6.41
CA PHE A 23 5.41 -5.62 6.40
C PHE A 23 6.35 -5.64 5.21
N ALA A 24 7.15 -6.70 5.03
CA ALA A 24 8.13 -6.79 3.96
C ALA A 24 7.47 -6.67 2.57
N LEU A 25 6.36 -7.37 2.35
CA LEU A 25 5.64 -7.32 1.06
C LEU A 25 5.08 -5.91 0.74
N GLU A 26 4.34 -5.31 1.69
CA GLU A 26 3.78 -3.96 1.48
C GLU A 26 4.87 -2.89 1.42
N PHE A 27 5.90 -3.00 2.27
CA PHE A 27 7.04 -2.10 2.30
C PHE A 27 7.81 -2.15 0.98
N ILE A 28 8.24 -3.34 0.53
CA ILE A 28 8.98 -3.49 -0.73
C ILE A 28 8.12 -3.01 -1.90
N GLY A 29 6.85 -3.39 -1.96
CA GLY A 29 5.95 -2.91 -3.01
C GLY A 29 5.78 -1.39 -3.02
N SER A 30 5.71 -0.75 -1.84
CA SER A 30 5.68 0.71 -1.73
C SER A 30 6.99 1.38 -2.18
N LEU A 31 8.14 0.72 -2.07
CA LEU A 31 9.41 1.24 -2.60
C LEU A 31 9.38 1.37 -4.13
N PHE A 32 8.70 0.49 -4.84
CA PHE A 32 8.50 0.63 -6.30
C PHE A 32 7.71 1.91 -6.62
N TYR A 33 6.67 2.22 -5.84
CA TYR A 33 5.92 3.47 -5.99
C TYR A 33 6.76 4.69 -5.63
N LEU A 34 7.53 4.65 -4.53
CA LEU A 34 8.45 5.73 -4.17
C LEU A 34 9.53 5.96 -5.25
N TYR A 35 10.01 4.89 -5.89
CA TYR A 35 10.92 4.99 -7.02
C TYR A 35 10.26 5.71 -8.21
N LEU A 36 9.02 5.36 -8.56
CA LEU A 36 8.27 6.06 -9.62
C LEU A 36 8.06 7.55 -9.27
N ILE A 37 7.73 7.86 -8.01
CA ILE A 37 7.60 9.24 -7.52
C ILE A 37 8.93 9.99 -7.63
N TYR A 38 10.03 9.34 -7.28
CA TYR A 38 11.37 9.88 -7.45
C TYR A 38 11.68 10.21 -8.91
N LEU A 39 11.36 9.32 -9.85
CA LEU A 39 11.57 9.58 -11.29
C LEU A 39 10.76 10.79 -11.80
N ILE A 40 9.55 11.00 -11.26
CA ILE A 40 8.73 12.18 -11.54
C ILE A 40 9.42 13.43 -10.99
N GLY A 41 9.83 13.41 -9.72
CA GLY A 41 10.48 14.55 -9.06
C GLY A 41 11.86 14.89 -9.63
N ALA A 42 12.61 13.88 -10.09
CA ALA A 42 13.91 14.03 -10.75
C ALA A 42 13.78 14.43 -12.24
N ASN A 43 12.55 14.61 -12.73
CA ASN A 43 12.25 14.99 -14.12
C ASN A 43 12.76 13.98 -15.18
N VAL A 44 12.99 12.72 -14.79
CA VAL A 44 13.32 11.61 -15.69
C VAL A 44 12.04 11.07 -16.36
N MET A 45 10.92 11.14 -15.63
CA MET A 45 9.58 10.85 -16.11
C MET A 45 8.69 12.06 -15.84
N PRO A 46 8.81 13.15 -16.64
CA PRO A 46 8.11 14.40 -16.38
C PRO A 46 6.60 14.19 -16.34
N VAL A 47 5.92 14.95 -15.48
CA VAL A 47 4.44 14.93 -15.44
C VAL A 47 3.88 15.22 -16.83
N SER A 48 4.42 16.19 -17.58
CA SER A 48 3.99 16.49 -18.95
C SER A 48 4.07 15.28 -19.90
N THR A 49 5.07 14.41 -19.74
CA THR A 49 5.19 13.16 -20.51
C THR A 49 4.12 12.16 -20.08
N LEU A 50 3.94 11.96 -18.77
CA LEU A 50 2.86 11.11 -18.23
C LEU A 50 1.49 11.57 -18.75
N LEU A 51 1.28 12.88 -18.85
CA LEU A 51 -0.01 13.43 -19.24
C LEU A 51 -0.28 13.38 -20.74
N SER A 52 0.77 13.49 -21.56
CA SER A 52 0.64 13.49 -23.02
C SER A 52 0.65 12.09 -23.63
N THR A 53 1.23 11.11 -22.94
CA THR A 53 1.39 9.73 -23.45
C THR A 53 0.62 8.67 -22.65
N GLY A 54 0.30 8.93 -21.38
CA GLY A 54 -0.54 8.06 -20.57
C GLY A 54 -2.00 8.04 -21.05
N SER A 55 -2.69 6.93 -20.81
CA SER A 55 -4.05 6.68 -21.32
C SER A 55 -5.18 7.46 -20.61
N ALA A 56 -4.85 8.35 -19.67
CA ALA A 56 -5.80 8.95 -18.74
C ALA A 56 -6.12 10.44 -19.02
N SER A 57 -6.35 10.81 -20.27
CA SER A 57 -6.54 12.21 -20.75
C SER A 57 -7.62 13.05 -20.04
N PHE A 58 -8.62 12.42 -19.40
CA PHE A 58 -9.65 13.10 -18.61
C PHE A 58 -9.27 13.31 -17.12
N TRP A 59 -8.36 12.49 -16.59
CA TRP A 59 -8.00 12.46 -15.16
C TRP A 59 -6.62 13.05 -14.86
N LEU A 60 -6.00 13.68 -15.87
CA LEU A 60 -4.59 14.04 -15.97
C LEU A 60 -4.02 14.82 -14.78
N ALA A 61 -4.73 15.78 -14.21
CA ALA A 61 -4.18 16.55 -13.08
C ALA A 61 -4.32 15.81 -11.73
N VAL A 62 -5.37 15.00 -11.57
CA VAL A 62 -5.73 14.38 -10.30
C VAL A 62 -4.94 13.09 -10.08
N LEU A 63 -4.72 12.29 -11.13
CA LEU A 63 -4.05 11.00 -11.01
C LEU A 63 -2.61 11.08 -10.50
N PRO A 64 -1.74 12.00 -10.96
CA PRO A 64 -0.39 12.12 -10.42
C PRO A 64 -0.40 12.44 -8.93
N ALA A 65 -1.27 13.36 -8.50
CA ALA A 65 -1.42 13.70 -7.09
C ALA A 65 -1.91 12.51 -6.26
N VAL A 66 -2.93 11.79 -6.74
CA VAL A 66 -3.46 10.58 -6.10
C VAL A 66 -2.39 9.49 -6.03
N ALA A 67 -1.62 9.27 -7.10
CA ALA A 67 -0.55 8.28 -7.14
C ALA A 67 0.54 8.59 -6.10
N VAL A 68 0.98 9.85 -6.02
CA VAL A 68 1.96 10.30 -5.04
C VAL A 68 1.44 10.12 -3.62
N VAL A 69 0.24 10.63 -3.33
CA VAL A 69 -0.35 10.55 -1.98
C VAL A 69 -0.58 9.10 -1.57
N ALA A 70 -1.15 8.28 -2.45
CA ALA A 70 -1.42 6.88 -2.16
C ALA A 70 -0.14 6.05 -2.00
N GLY A 71 0.88 6.27 -2.84
CA GLY A 71 2.17 5.59 -2.73
C GLY A 71 2.91 5.92 -1.43
N VAL A 72 2.94 7.20 -1.04
CA VAL A 72 3.52 7.64 0.24
C VAL A 72 2.71 7.12 1.43
N ALA A 73 1.38 7.17 1.35
CA ALA A 73 0.51 6.64 2.39
C ALA A 73 0.71 5.13 2.58
N LEU A 74 0.86 4.37 1.48
CA LEU A 74 1.13 2.93 1.53
C LEU A 74 2.47 2.62 2.20
N PHE A 75 3.50 3.42 1.94
CA PHE A 75 4.81 3.28 2.60
C PHE A 75 4.67 3.43 4.12
N PHE A 76 4.02 4.48 4.60
CA PHE A 76 3.78 4.65 6.04
C PHE A 76 2.82 3.60 6.61
N HIS A 77 1.82 3.20 5.83
CA HIS A 77 0.88 2.16 6.21
C HIS A 77 1.59 0.82 6.48
N SER A 78 2.65 0.49 5.73
CA SER A 78 3.38 -0.76 5.92
C SER A 78 3.88 -0.93 7.36
N PHE A 79 4.29 0.15 8.02
CA PHE A 79 4.77 0.10 9.41
C PHE A 79 3.67 -0.28 10.40
N THR A 80 2.38 -0.15 10.05
CA THR A 80 1.27 -0.59 10.92
C THR A 80 1.30 -2.10 11.22
N TYR A 81 1.91 -2.91 10.33
CA TYR A 81 2.14 -4.34 10.56
C TYR A 81 3.18 -4.62 11.67
N LEU A 82 4.09 -3.67 11.94
CA LEU A 82 5.06 -3.76 13.03
C LEU A 82 4.45 -3.35 14.38
N PHE A 83 3.39 -2.55 14.34
CA PHE A 83 2.69 -2.03 15.51
C PHE A 83 1.28 -2.61 15.66
N GLY A 84 1.01 -3.81 15.14
CA GLY A 84 -0.25 -4.55 15.38
C GLY A 84 -1.55 -3.80 15.04
N GLY A 85 -1.49 -2.69 14.29
CA GLY A 85 -2.57 -1.73 14.08
C GLY A 85 -3.06 -1.67 12.64
N TYR A 86 -2.82 -2.71 11.85
CA TYR A 86 -3.12 -2.73 10.44
C TYR A 86 -4.62 -2.88 10.16
N ASN A 87 -5.13 -2.15 9.17
CA ASN A 87 -6.52 -2.24 8.71
C ASN A 87 -6.58 -2.76 7.28
N LYS A 88 -7.12 -3.98 7.12
CA LYS A 88 -7.31 -4.64 5.82
C LYS A 88 -7.93 -3.74 4.75
N ILE A 89 -8.99 -3.02 5.09
CA ILE A 89 -9.73 -2.21 4.13
C ILE A 89 -8.88 -1.03 3.65
N SER A 90 -8.09 -0.45 4.56
CA SER A 90 -7.17 0.63 4.25
C SER A 90 -6.02 0.16 3.36
N THR A 91 -5.38 -0.97 3.69
CA THR A 91 -4.35 -1.60 2.86
C THR A 91 -4.85 -1.84 1.44
N LEU A 92 -5.96 -2.55 1.28
CA LEU A 92 -6.49 -2.91 -0.03
C LEU A 92 -6.82 -1.66 -0.86
N LYS A 93 -7.50 -0.69 -0.25
CA LYS A 93 -7.84 0.57 -0.94
C LYS A 93 -6.59 1.33 -1.38
N LEU A 94 -5.59 1.46 -0.51
CA LEU A 94 -4.36 2.18 -0.85
C LEU A 94 -3.57 1.46 -1.95
N ALA A 95 -3.44 0.13 -1.87
CA ALA A 95 -2.75 -0.68 -2.87
C ALA A 95 -3.44 -0.58 -4.23
N THR A 96 -4.76 -0.73 -4.28
CA THR A 96 -5.55 -0.59 -5.50
C THR A 96 -5.49 0.82 -6.07
N VAL A 97 -5.61 1.86 -5.26
CA VAL A 97 -5.56 3.26 -5.73
C VAL A 97 -4.17 3.63 -6.25
N ALA A 98 -3.11 3.30 -5.51
CA ALA A 98 -1.74 3.55 -5.94
C ALA A 98 -1.41 2.78 -7.22
N GLY A 99 -1.73 1.48 -7.25
CA GLY A 99 -1.49 0.61 -8.38
C GLY A 99 -2.22 1.06 -9.63
N PHE A 100 -3.52 1.33 -9.54
CA PHE A 100 -4.30 1.83 -10.66
C PHE A 100 -3.78 3.18 -11.18
N ALA A 101 -3.47 4.11 -10.28
CA ALA A 101 -3.00 5.42 -10.67
C ALA A 101 -1.64 5.36 -11.36
N PHE A 102 -0.66 4.64 -10.80
CA PHE A 102 0.63 4.46 -11.47
C PHE A 102 0.53 3.65 -12.76
N PHE A 103 -0.31 2.62 -12.81
CA PHE A 103 -0.55 1.84 -14.02
C PHE A 103 -1.10 2.72 -15.15
N ALA A 104 -2.16 3.49 -14.87
CA ALA A 104 -2.78 4.38 -15.85
C ALA A 104 -1.84 5.49 -16.33
N LEU A 105 -0.96 5.99 -15.45
CA LEU A 105 0.02 7.01 -15.81
C LEU A 105 1.20 6.47 -16.63
N THR A 106 1.61 5.22 -16.39
CA THR A 106 2.83 4.65 -16.98
C THR A 106 2.58 3.79 -18.22
N ILE A 107 1.34 3.35 -18.47
CA ILE A 107 1.00 2.63 -19.69
C ILE A 107 1.20 3.54 -20.91
N GLY A 108 1.97 3.07 -21.89
CA GLY A 108 2.33 3.85 -23.09
C GLY A 108 3.57 4.73 -22.93
N VAL A 109 4.09 4.91 -21.71
CA VAL A 109 5.34 5.63 -21.46
C VAL A 109 6.54 4.73 -21.77
N ALA A 110 7.43 5.20 -22.64
CA ALA A 110 8.67 4.48 -22.95
C ALA A 110 9.56 4.36 -21.70
N GLY A 111 10.21 3.20 -21.51
CA GLY A 111 11.11 2.95 -20.37
C GLY A 111 10.67 1.84 -19.41
N GLY A 112 9.59 1.12 -19.71
CA GLY A 112 9.18 -0.05 -18.92
C GLY A 112 8.62 0.28 -17.53
N TYR A 113 8.31 1.55 -17.25
CA TYR A 113 7.79 2.01 -15.96
C TYR A 113 6.46 1.35 -15.57
N PHE A 114 5.67 0.91 -16.55
CA PHE A 114 4.47 0.12 -16.29
C PHE A 114 4.77 -1.22 -15.59
N VAL A 115 5.94 -1.84 -15.88
CA VAL A 115 6.37 -3.08 -15.22
C VAL A 115 6.71 -2.80 -13.76
N VAL A 116 7.39 -1.68 -13.50
CA VAL A 116 7.71 -1.22 -12.14
C VAL A 116 6.42 -0.99 -11.33
N ALA A 117 5.44 -0.31 -11.92
CA ALA A 117 4.13 -0.10 -11.31
C ALA A 117 3.39 -1.43 -11.05
N LEU A 118 3.45 -2.36 -12.00
CA LEU A 118 2.80 -3.67 -11.88
C LEU A 118 3.44 -4.54 -10.79
N ILE A 119 4.76 -4.54 -10.65
CA ILE A 119 5.47 -5.27 -9.59
C ILE A 119 5.08 -4.69 -8.22
N GLY A 120 5.10 -3.36 -8.07
CA GLY A 120 4.63 -2.69 -6.86
C GLY A 120 3.20 -3.11 -6.50
N PHE A 121 2.31 -3.11 -7.50
CA PHE A 121 0.92 -3.51 -7.33
C PHE A 121 0.77 -4.95 -6.85
N ILE A 122 1.39 -5.91 -7.52
CA ILE A 122 1.32 -7.33 -7.15
C ILE A 122 1.79 -7.55 -5.72
N LEU A 123 2.94 -6.98 -5.33
CA LEU A 123 3.48 -7.17 -3.98
C LEU A 123 2.54 -6.62 -2.90
N THR A 124 1.95 -5.46 -3.14
CA THR A 124 1.04 -4.80 -2.19
C THR A 124 -0.33 -5.48 -2.11
N GLU A 125 -0.85 -5.98 -3.23
CA GLU A 125 -2.10 -6.76 -3.26
C GLU A 125 -1.93 -8.15 -2.62
N VAL A 126 -0.77 -8.79 -2.79
CA VAL A 126 -0.50 -10.06 -2.10
C VAL A 126 -0.50 -9.86 -0.60
N ALA A 127 0.12 -8.78 -0.09
CA ALA A 127 0.06 -8.43 1.33
C ALA A 127 -1.41 -8.22 1.77
N ALA A 128 -2.19 -7.46 1.00
CA ALA A 128 -3.60 -7.19 1.27
C ALA A 128 -4.46 -8.48 1.32
N TYR A 129 -4.23 -9.39 0.37
CA TYR A 129 -4.94 -10.67 0.28
C TYR A 129 -4.60 -11.60 1.43
N MET A 130 -3.31 -11.70 1.81
CA MET A 130 -2.89 -12.52 2.95
C MET A 130 -3.50 -12.03 4.27
N VAL A 131 -3.71 -10.72 4.44
CA VAL A 131 -4.51 -10.18 5.56
C VAL A 131 -5.95 -10.70 5.52
N HIS A 132 -6.56 -10.78 4.34
CA HIS A 132 -7.94 -11.25 4.21
C HIS A 132 -8.11 -12.70 4.68
N VAL A 133 -7.28 -13.60 4.15
CA VAL A 133 -7.44 -15.06 4.32
C VAL A 133 -7.29 -15.48 5.78
N GLU A 134 -6.48 -14.77 6.57
CA GLU A 134 -6.28 -15.14 7.96
C GLU A 134 -7.44 -14.74 8.88
N LYS A 135 -8.15 -13.65 8.59
CA LYS A 135 -9.29 -13.25 9.41
C LYS A 135 -10.48 -14.21 9.26
N ASP A 136 -10.57 -14.90 8.12
CA ASP A 136 -11.61 -15.90 7.87
C ASP A 136 -11.32 -17.24 8.61
N LYS A 137 -10.17 -17.36 9.29
CA LYS A 137 -9.78 -18.54 10.09
C LYS A 137 -9.96 -18.34 11.61
N GLU A 138 -10.30 -17.13 12.05
CA GLU A 138 -10.60 -16.78 13.46
C GLU A 138 -12.11 -16.72 13.69
#